data_AF-A0A182M0T7-F1
#
_entry.id   AF-A0A182M0T7-F1
#
_cell.length_a   1.000
_cell.length_b   1.000
_cell.length_c   1.000
_cell.angle_alpha   90.00
_cell.angle_beta   90.00
_cell.angle_gamma   90.00
#
_symmetry.space_group_name_H-M   'P 1'
#
loop_
_entity.id
_entity.type
_entity.pdbx_description
1 polymer ?
#
loop_
_entity_poly.entity_id
_entity_poly.type
_entity_poly.pdbx_seq_one_letter_code
_entity_poly.pdbx_strand_id
1 'polypeptide(L)'
;MATGTRWLPKAAMRPFGPDPSHSDCVLVVGVSRPKLAALFLSVMLLSLFLTFHILYDSAVYSIQAATAISENKIAILTNHIPNPPVINQPVVFPNRIHFPKTSRRLPQCLIIGVRKCGTRALLEMLYLHPRIQKAAGEVHFFDRDENYLRGLEWYRKKMPHSFRGQITIEKSPSYFVTPEVPERVRAMNASIKLLLIVREPVTRAISDYTQLRSHAATATLPQQQSLSSTSPLSRSFEELAILPNGTVNEAYRPLAISQYHVHVHRWLEVFPREQLLVVNGDQLIDDPVSQLRRIEDFLGKWCFNYYRD
;
A
#
# COMPACT_ATOMS: atom_id res chain seq x y z
N MET A 1 -39.55 -2.40 -38.32
CA MET A 1 -39.04 -2.20 -39.69
C MET A 1 -37.71 -1.48 -39.61
N ALA A 2 -36.72 -2.00 -40.33
CA ALA A 2 -35.30 -1.68 -40.22
C ALA A 2 -34.87 -0.47 -41.06
N THR A 3 -33.88 0.26 -40.58
CA THR A 3 -32.89 1.02 -41.37
C THR A 3 -31.59 0.97 -40.52
N GLY A 4 -30.41 0.57 -40.97
CA GLY A 4 -29.90 0.27 -42.31
C GLY A 4 -28.64 1.08 -42.56
N THR A 5 -27.52 0.79 -41.90
CA THR A 5 -26.20 1.37 -42.23
C THR A 5 -25.25 0.27 -42.68
N ARG A 6 -24.90 0.34 -43.97
CA ARG A 6 -24.03 -0.57 -44.73
C ARG A 6 -22.62 -0.63 -44.14
N TRP A 7 -22.10 -1.84 -43.99
CA TRP A 7 -20.67 -2.11 -43.92
C TRP A 7 -20.17 -2.60 -45.28
N LEU A 8 -19.06 -2.02 -45.76
CA LEU A 8 -18.32 -2.48 -46.94
C LEU A 8 -17.72 -3.89 -46.71
N PRO A 9 -17.70 -4.78 -47.71
CA PRO A 9 -17.14 -6.11 -47.57
C PRO A 9 -15.59 -6.12 -47.56
N LYS A 10 -15.06 -7.06 -46.78
CA LYS A 10 -13.64 -7.34 -46.48
C LYS A 10 -12.85 -7.91 -47.69
N ALA A 11 -12.85 -7.21 -48.82
CA ALA A 11 -12.05 -7.60 -49.99
C ALA A 11 -11.00 -6.56 -50.41
N ALA A 12 -10.85 -5.45 -49.68
CA ALA A 12 -10.05 -4.30 -50.11
C ALA A 12 -8.70 -4.09 -49.37
N MET A 13 -8.14 -5.11 -48.72
CA MET A 13 -6.79 -4.98 -48.13
C MET A 13 -5.95 -6.23 -48.41
N ARG A 14 -5.13 -6.17 -49.46
CA ARG A 14 -3.94 -7.03 -49.62
C ARG A 14 -2.71 -6.23 -49.15
N PRO A 15 -1.75 -6.83 -48.44
CA PRO A 15 -0.45 -6.22 -48.23
C PRO A 15 0.44 -6.42 -49.45
N PHE A 16 1.25 -5.40 -49.75
CA PHE A 16 2.30 -5.41 -50.76
C PHE A 16 3.63 -5.64 -50.04
N GLY A 17 4.39 -6.69 -50.39
CA GLY A 17 5.77 -6.89 -49.94
C GLY A 17 6.13 -8.34 -49.55
N PRO A 18 7.32 -8.87 -49.92
CA PRO A 18 7.68 -10.27 -49.71
C PRO A 18 8.69 -10.42 -48.55
N ASP A 19 8.25 -10.95 -47.40
CA ASP A 19 9.16 -11.63 -46.45
C ASP A 19 8.35 -12.56 -45.50
N PRO A 20 8.64 -13.87 -45.40
CA PRO A 20 7.81 -14.83 -44.67
C PRO A 20 8.44 -15.30 -43.36
N SER A 21 8.78 -14.41 -42.42
CA SER A 21 9.11 -14.83 -41.05
C SER A 21 8.74 -13.77 -40.00
N HIS A 22 8.04 -14.22 -38.95
CA HIS A 22 7.51 -13.46 -37.81
C HIS A 22 6.24 -12.63 -38.05
N SER A 23 5.10 -13.33 -38.03
CA SER A 23 3.80 -12.74 -37.71
C SER A 23 3.40 -13.19 -36.30
N ASP A 24 3.59 -12.32 -35.31
CA ASP A 24 3.02 -12.48 -33.97
C ASP A 24 1.49 -12.31 -34.05
N CYS A 25 0.77 -13.43 -34.04
CA CYS A 25 -0.68 -13.45 -33.96
C CYS A 25 -1.13 -13.03 -32.55
N VAL A 26 -1.50 -11.76 -32.37
CA VAL A 26 -2.24 -11.33 -31.17
C VAL A 26 -3.66 -11.89 -31.26
N LEU A 27 -3.90 -13.00 -30.54
CA LEU A 27 -5.23 -13.53 -30.31
C LEU A 27 -5.99 -12.61 -29.34
N VAL A 28 -6.69 -11.61 -29.87
CA VAL A 28 -7.65 -10.83 -29.07
C VAL A 28 -8.87 -11.72 -28.81
N VAL A 29 -8.86 -12.45 -27.70
CA VAL A 29 -10.03 -13.18 -27.21
C VAL A 29 -11.06 -12.16 -26.74
N GLY A 30 -11.96 -11.76 -27.62
CA GLY A 30 -13.12 -10.95 -27.27
C GLY A 30 -14.03 -11.76 -26.34
N VAL A 31 -13.93 -11.54 -25.03
CA VAL A 31 -14.89 -12.10 -24.07
C VAL A 31 -16.21 -11.38 -24.30
N SER A 32 -17.24 -12.12 -24.73
CA SER A 32 -18.55 -11.51 -24.96
C SER A 32 -19.08 -10.90 -23.66
N ARG A 33 -19.69 -9.71 -23.74
CA ARG A 33 -20.30 -8.99 -22.61
C ARG A 33 -21.12 -9.90 -21.65
N PRO A 34 -21.92 -10.88 -22.11
CA PRO A 34 -22.61 -11.81 -21.20
C PRO A 34 -21.69 -12.77 -20.44
N LYS A 35 -20.56 -13.21 -21.02
CA LYS A 35 -19.58 -14.06 -20.32
C LYS A 35 -18.84 -13.30 -19.22
N LEU A 36 -18.52 -12.03 -19.48
CA LEU A 36 -17.93 -11.14 -18.48
C LEU A 36 -18.92 -10.87 -17.34
N ALA A 37 -20.19 -10.61 -17.66
CA ALA A 37 -21.25 -10.43 -16.66
C ALA A 37 -21.45 -11.69 -15.80
N ALA A 38 -21.45 -12.89 -16.41
CA ALA A 38 -21.54 -14.15 -15.68
C ALA A 38 -20.34 -14.37 -14.74
N LEU A 39 -19.13 -14.01 -15.16
CA LEU A 39 -17.93 -14.07 -14.31
C LEU A 39 -18.07 -13.14 -13.11
N PHE A 40 -18.48 -11.89 -13.31
CA PHE A 40 -18.70 -10.95 -12.21
C PHE A 40 -19.79 -11.43 -11.23
N LEU A 41 -20.90 -11.95 -11.75
CA LEU A 41 -21.97 -12.51 -10.93
C LEU A 41 -21.48 -13.71 -10.11
N SER A 42 -20.68 -14.59 -10.73
CA SER A 42 -20.11 -15.75 -10.03
C SER A 42 -19.16 -15.35 -8.91
N VAL A 43 -18.30 -14.35 -9.13
CA VAL A 43 -17.36 -13.84 -8.12
C VAL A 43 -18.11 -13.14 -6.98
N MET A 44 -19.17 -12.38 -7.29
CA MET A 44 -20.00 -11.74 -6.27
C MET A 44 -20.76 -12.77 -5.43
N LEU A 45 -21.32 -13.81 -6.04
CA LEU A 45 -21.97 -14.91 -5.33
C LEU A 45 -20.99 -15.68 -4.44
N LEU A 46 -19.78 -15.98 -4.94
CA LEU A 46 -18.75 -16.66 -4.16
C LEU A 46 -18.28 -15.80 -2.97
N SER A 47 -18.09 -14.50 -3.19
CA SER A 47 -17.73 -13.55 -2.15
C SER A 47 -18.82 -13.46 -1.09
N LEU A 48 -20.10 -13.39 -1.49
CA LEU A 48 -21.24 -13.33 -0.57
C LEU A 48 -21.33 -14.62 0.26
N PHE A 49 -21.19 -15.78 -0.39
CA PHE A 49 -21.18 -17.07 0.28
C PHE A 49 -20.04 -17.17 1.31
N LEU A 50 -18.82 -16.77 0.94
CA LEU A 50 -17.67 -16.81 1.85
C LEU A 50 -17.86 -15.84 3.03
N THR A 51 -18.39 -14.64 2.79
CA THR A 51 -18.70 -13.70 3.88
C THR A 51 -19.78 -14.24 4.82
N PHE A 52 -20.81 -14.91 4.29
CA PHE A 52 -21.85 -15.52 5.10
C PHE A 52 -21.30 -16.69 5.92
N HIS A 53 -20.42 -17.51 5.33
CA HIS A 53 -19.77 -18.62 6.04
C HIS A 53 -18.87 -18.11 7.17
N ILE A 54 -18.05 -17.08 6.92
CA ILE A 54 -17.22 -16.46 7.96
C ILE A 54 -18.08 -15.85 9.07
N LEU A 55 -19.18 -15.17 8.71
CA LEU A 55 -20.07 -14.56 9.70
C LEU A 55 -20.82 -15.62 10.52
N TYR A 56 -21.26 -16.71 9.86
CA TYR A 56 -21.93 -17.84 10.48
C TYR A 56 -21.00 -18.59 11.44
N ASP A 57 -19.80 -18.95 11.00
CA ASP A 57 -18.80 -19.60 11.85
C ASP A 57 -18.44 -18.71 13.04
N SER A 58 -18.28 -17.41 12.83
CA SER A 58 -18.03 -16.44 13.91
C SER A 58 -19.19 -16.40 14.91
N ALA A 59 -20.44 -16.45 14.44
CA ALA A 59 -21.62 -16.45 15.29
C ALA A 59 -21.75 -17.77 16.08
N VAL A 60 -21.53 -18.92 15.44
CA VAL A 60 -21.52 -20.23 16.10
C VAL A 60 -20.42 -20.31 17.15
N TYR A 61 -19.21 -19.83 16.83
CA TYR A 61 -18.10 -19.78 17.79
C TYR A 61 -18.42 -18.87 18.98
N SER A 62 -19.09 -17.75 18.73
CA SER A 62 -19.53 -16.83 19.79
C SER A 62 -20.60 -17.47 20.69
N ILE A 63 -21.54 -18.23 20.12
CA ILE A 63 -22.56 -18.97 20.88
C ILE A 63 -21.91 -20.08 21.69
N GLN A 64 -21.01 -20.88 21.10
CA GLN A 64 -20.28 -21.95 21.80
C GLN A 64 -19.38 -21.42 22.92
N ALA A 65 -18.72 -20.27 22.71
CA ALA A 65 -17.97 -19.60 23.75
C ALA A 65 -18.89 -19.10 24.88
N ALA A 66 -20.06 -18.56 24.55
CA ALA A 66 -21.05 -18.12 25.53
C ALA A 66 -21.64 -19.30 26.33
N THR A 67 -21.90 -20.44 25.70
CA THR A 67 -22.37 -21.66 26.39
C THR A 67 -21.28 -22.27 27.27
N ALA A 68 -20.02 -22.31 26.82
CA ALA A 68 -18.89 -22.79 27.62
C ALA A 68 -18.63 -21.90 28.86
N ILE A 69 -18.86 -20.59 28.76
CA ILE A 69 -18.82 -19.66 29.90
C ILE A 69 -19.99 -19.92 30.86
N SER A 70 -21.19 -20.25 30.33
CA SER A 70 -22.35 -20.60 31.15
C SER A 70 -22.14 -21.92 31.90
N GLU A 71 -21.60 -22.94 31.25
CA GLU A 71 -21.28 -24.24 31.87
C GLU A 71 -20.17 -24.12 32.91
N ASN A 72 -19.11 -23.35 32.64
CA ASN A 72 -18.08 -23.04 33.64
C ASN A 72 -18.65 -22.23 34.82
N LYS A 73 -19.63 -21.34 34.59
CA LYS A 73 -20.37 -20.68 35.67
C LYS A 73 -21.18 -21.66 36.51
N ILE A 74 -21.82 -22.66 35.90
CA ILE A 74 -22.58 -23.70 36.62
C ILE A 74 -21.63 -24.61 37.43
N ALA A 75 -20.44 -24.93 36.91
CA ALA A 75 -19.41 -25.68 37.62
C ALA A 75 -18.77 -24.90 38.79
N ILE A 76 -18.73 -23.56 38.71
CA ILE A 76 -18.27 -22.69 39.81
C ILE A 76 -19.36 -22.50 40.88
N LEU A 77 -20.65 -22.58 40.51
CA LEU A 77 -21.78 -22.40 41.43
C LEU A 77 -22.02 -23.58 42.39
N THR A 78 -21.36 -24.73 42.21
CA THR A 78 -21.46 -25.89 43.13
C THR A 78 -20.43 -25.88 44.25
N ASN A 79 -19.47 -24.96 44.26
CA ASN A 79 -18.49 -24.83 45.34
C ASN A 79 -18.77 -23.60 46.21
N HIS A 80 -19.12 -23.88 47.45
CA HIS A 80 -19.61 -22.97 48.48
C HIS A 80 -18.48 -22.12 49.09
N ILE A 81 -18.38 -20.81 48.77
CA ILE A 81 -17.52 -19.82 49.45
C ILE A 81 -18.24 -18.44 49.46
N PRO A 82 -18.20 -17.65 50.57
CA PRO A 82 -19.23 -16.66 50.89
C PRO A 82 -19.14 -15.33 50.11
N ASN A 83 -20.28 -14.62 50.09
CA ASN A 83 -20.58 -13.41 49.30
C ASN A 83 -19.42 -12.40 49.12
N PRO A 84 -19.06 -12.03 47.88
CA PRO A 84 -18.23 -10.86 47.61
C PRO A 84 -19.06 -9.56 47.62
N PRO A 85 -18.44 -8.39 47.85
CA PRO A 85 -19.15 -7.11 47.90
C PRO A 85 -19.72 -6.76 46.52
N VAL A 86 -20.91 -6.17 46.52
CA VAL A 86 -21.63 -5.71 45.32
C VAL A 86 -20.81 -4.63 44.61
N ILE A 87 -20.21 -4.95 43.47
CA ILE A 87 -19.58 -3.99 42.56
C ILE A 87 -20.61 -3.59 41.50
N ASN A 88 -21.29 -2.47 41.72
CA ASN A 88 -22.16 -1.82 40.73
C ASN A 88 -21.33 -1.01 39.71
N GLN A 89 -20.48 -1.67 38.92
CA GLN A 89 -19.85 -1.03 37.76
C GLN A 89 -19.98 -1.91 36.52
N PRO A 90 -20.43 -1.36 35.38
CA PRO A 90 -20.48 -2.10 34.13
C PRO A 90 -19.06 -2.52 33.75
N VAL A 91 -18.89 -3.79 33.38
CA VAL A 91 -17.63 -4.32 32.88
C VAL A 91 -17.30 -3.60 31.57
N VAL A 92 -16.46 -2.58 31.67
CA VAL A 92 -15.87 -1.90 30.52
C VAL A 92 -14.82 -2.85 29.94
N PHE A 93 -15.12 -3.51 28.82
CA PHE A 93 -14.07 -4.14 28.02
C PHE A 93 -13.12 -3.03 27.55
N PRO A 94 -11.84 -3.02 27.96
CA PRO A 94 -10.93 -2.02 27.46
C PRO A 94 -10.77 -2.25 25.95
N ASN A 95 -11.06 -1.22 25.16
CA ASN A 95 -10.90 -1.20 23.69
C ASN A 95 -9.45 -1.41 23.20
N ARG A 96 -8.53 -1.85 24.06
CA ARG A 96 -7.13 -2.13 23.72
C ARG A 96 -6.68 -3.40 24.43
N ILE A 97 -6.57 -4.48 23.66
CA ILE A 97 -5.84 -5.67 24.04
C ILE A 97 -4.37 -5.25 24.23
N HIS A 98 -3.94 -5.15 25.49
CA HIS A 98 -2.55 -4.87 25.83
C HIS A 98 -1.81 -6.21 25.97
N PHE A 99 -0.92 -6.50 25.03
CA PHE A 99 -0.06 -7.67 25.15
C PHE A 99 1.08 -7.37 26.13
N PRO A 100 1.16 -8.08 27.27
CA PRO A 100 2.23 -7.90 28.23
C PRO A 100 3.59 -8.11 27.54
N LYS A 101 4.62 -7.35 27.95
CA LYS A 101 5.98 -7.31 27.36
C LYS A 101 6.11 -6.63 25.99
N THR A 102 5.05 -6.01 25.48
CA THR A 102 5.15 -5.18 24.27
C THR A 102 5.40 -3.70 24.60
N SER A 103 6.10 -2.99 23.71
CA SER A 103 6.26 -1.54 23.81
C SER A 103 6.27 -0.88 22.44
N ARG A 104 5.97 0.41 22.39
CA ARG A 104 6.10 1.21 21.17
C ARG A 104 7.54 1.66 21.02
N ARG A 105 8.15 1.29 19.90
CA ARG A 105 9.55 1.59 19.56
C ARG A 105 9.58 2.44 18.30
N LEU A 106 10.53 3.35 18.20
CA LEU A 106 10.83 4.06 16.95
C LEU A 106 11.15 3.03 15.84
N PRO A 107 10.89 3.37 14.57
CA PRO A 107 11.15 2.45 13.46
C PRO A 107 12.64 2.19 13.28
N GLN A 108 13.00 0.93 13.01
CA GLN A 108 14.36 0.54 12.64
C GLN A 108 14.55 0.56 11.11
N CYS A 109 13.44 0.62 10.37
CA CYS A 109 13.44 0.71 8.92
C CYS A 109 12.33 1.66 8.42
N LEU A 110 12.63 2.45 7.40
CA LEU A 110 11.67 3.32 6.72
C LEU A 110 11.52 2.93 5.25
N ILE A 111 10.29 2.84 4.76
CA ILE A 111 9.99 2.85 3.33
C ILE A 111 9.77 4.31 2.93
N ILE A 112 10.81 4.94 2.39
CA ILE A 112 10.85 6.39 2.17
C ILE A 112 10.16 6.82 0.87
N GLY A 113 9.91 5.89 -0.04
CA GLY A 113 9.39 6.19 -1.36
C GLY A 113 9.48 5.02 -2.32
N VAL A 114 9.07 5.20 -3.58
CA VAL A 114 8.54 6.45 -4.16
C VAL A 114 7.02 6.40 -4.31
N ARG A 115 6.36 7.55 -4.28
CA ARG A 115 4.91 7.65 -4.56
C ARG A 115 4.59 6.94 -5.89
N LYS A 116 3.56 6.08 -5.87
CA LYS A 116 3.09 5.23 -6.99
C LYS A 116 3.98 4.05 -7.38
N CYS A 117 5.04 3.76 -6.62
CA CYS A 117 5.91 2.61 -6.89
C CYS A 117 5.52 1.32 -6.15
N GLY A 118 4.36 1.26 -5.49
CA GLY A 118 3.92 0.06 -4.76
C GLY A 118 4.34 0.01 -3.29
N THR A 119 4.67 1.16 -2.68
CA THR A 119 5.07 1.26 -1.26
C THR A 119 4.07 0.59 -0.30
N ARG A 120 2.76 0.67 -0.57
CA ARG A 120 1.73 0.00 0.25
C ARG A 120 1.80 -1.52 0.09
N ALA A 121 1.85 -2.02 -1.14
CA ALA A 121 1.95 -3.45 -1.41
C ALA A 121 3.19 -4.03 -0.72
N LEU A 122 4.34 -3.34 -0.84
CA LEU A 122 5.56 -3.74 -0.17
C LEU A 122 5.40 -3.84 1.35
N LEU A 123 4.83 -2.81 1.99
CA LEU A 123 4.64 -2.82 3.45
C LEU A 123 3.69 -3.95 3.91
N GLU A 124 2.60 -4.20 3.17
CA GLU A 124 1.67 -5.28 3.49
C GLU A 124 2.31 -6.66 3.31
N MET A 125 3.10 -6.87 2.25
CA MET A 125 3.85 -8.11 2.04
C MET A 125 4.87 -8.36 3.16
N LEU A 126 5.64 -7.34 3.55
CA LEU A 126 6.59 -7.45 4.66
C LEU A 126 5.91 -7.74 6.00
N TYR A 127 4.71 -7.19 6.22
CA TYR A 127 3.96 -7.41 7.45
C TYR A 127 3.46 -8.86 7.63
N LEU A 128 3.47 -9.67 6.57
CA LEU A 128 3.23 -11.11 6.69
C LEU A 128 4.31 -11.81 7.53
N HIS A 129 5.50 -11.21 7.66
CA HIS A 129 6.57 -11.79 8.45
C HIS A 129 6.30 -11.61 9.97
N PRO A 130 6.33 -12.68 10.81
CA PRO A 130 6.07 -12.58 12.25
C PRO A 130 7.00 -11.66 13.06
N ARG A 131 8.16 -11.25 12.51
CA ARG A 131 9.07 -10.31 13.17
C ARG A 131 8.93 -8.88 12.68
N ILE A 132 8.01 -8.60 11.77
CA ILE A 132 7.76 -7.25 11.28
C ILE A 132 6.48 -6.72 11.94
N GLN A 133 6.56 -5.48 12.39
CA GLN A 133 5.43 -4.68 12.83
C GLN A 133 5.38 -3.43 11.97
N LYS A 134 4.19 -3.00 11.55
CA LYS A 134 4.04 -1.81 10.72
C LYS A 134 3.28 -0.69 11.41
N ALA A 135 3.70 0.55 11.17
CA ALA A 135 2.90 1.71 11.49
C ALA A 135 1.56 1.69 10.73
N ALA A 136 0.52 2.21 11.38
CA ALA A 136 -0.77 2.38 10.73
C ALA A 136 -0.73 3.62 9.83
N GLY A 137 -0.92 3.42 8.51
CA GLY A 137 -0.94 4.50 7.54
C GLY A 137 0.40 5.21 7.35
N GLU A 138 0.35 6.40 6.76
CA GLU A 138 1.50 7.28 6.52
C GLU A 138 1.57 8.30 7.66
N VAL A 139 2.67 8.31 8.41
CA VAL A 139 2.74 9.14 9.62
C VAL A 139 3.10 10.59 9.30
N HIS A 140 3.82 10.80 8.20
CA HIS A 140 4.27 12.11 7.75
C HIS A 140 4.98 12.90 8.84
N PHE A 141 5.90 12.24 9.56
CA PHE A 141 6.59 12.88 10.69
C PHE A 141 7.70 13.81 10.22
N PHE A 142 8.53 13.36 9.28
CA PHE A 142 9.71 14.11 8.86
C PHE A 142 9.41 15.19 7.80
N ASP A 143 8.36 15.02 7.01
CA ASP A 143 8.00 15.90 5.88
C ASP A 143 6.96 16.98 6.21
N ARG A 144 6.30 16.91 7.39
CA ARG A 144 5.37 17.95 7.86
C ARG A 144 5.91 18.57 9.13
N ASP A 145 6.21 19.86 9.08
CA ASP A 145 6.76 20.60 10.22
C ASP A 145 5.86 20.54 11.45
N GLU A 146 4.54 20.63 11.26
CA GLU A 146 3.54 20.49 12.32
C GLU A 146 3.65 19.16 13.09
N ASN A 147 4.04 18.07 12.41
CA ASN A 147 4.24 16.78 13.04
C ASN A 147 5.65 16.68 13.63
N TYR A 148 6.67 17.15 12.91
CA TYR A 148 8.07 17.11 13.35
C TYR A 148 8.27 17.86 14.67
N LEU A 149 7.67 19.05 14.80
CA LEU A 149 7.72 19.89 16.01
C LEU A 149 7.09 19.25 17.25
N ARG A 150 6.26 18.20 17.09
CA ARG A 150 5.70 17.44 18.22
C ARG A 150 6.72 16.49 18.86
N GLY A 151 7.88 16.33 18.24
CA GLY A 151 9.01 15.58 18.77
C GLY A 151 8.89 14.05 18.63
N LEU A 152 9.99 13.37 18.95
CA LEU A 152 10.13 11.92 18.76
C LEU A 152 9.18 11.09 19.63
N GLU A 153 8.77 11.60 20.80
CA GLU A 153 7.83 10.89 21.66
C GLU A 153 6.43 10.84 21.02
N TRP A 154 6.01 11.91 20.34
CA TRP A 154 4.79 11.89 19.55
C TRP A 154 4.89 10.87 18.41
N TYR A 155 6.03 10.84 17.70
CA TYR A 155 6.28 9.89 16.62
C TYR A 155 6.26 8.42 17.12
N ARG A 156 6.94 8.14 18.24
CA ARG A 156 6.95 6.83 18.90
C ARG A 156 5.53 6.38 19.28
N LYS A 157 4.67 7.30 19.73
CA LYS A 157 3.25 6.99 20.02
C LYS A 157 2.41 6.66 18.78
N LYS A 158 2.90 6.92 17.56
CA LYS A 158 2.26 6.45 16.31
C LYS A 158 2.67 5.04 15.91
N MET A 159 3.72 4.49 16.53
CA MET A 159 4.22 3.16 16.23
C MET A 159 3.37 2.07 16.91
N PRO A 160 3.28 0.87 16.32
CA PRO A 160 2.59 -0.26 16.92
C PRO A 160 3.33 -0.74 18.18
N HIS A 161 2.62 -1.50 19.00
CA HIS A 161 3.26 -2.29 20.04
C HIS A 161 4.02 -3.44 19.37
N SER A 162 5.27 -3.62 19.75
CA SER A 162 6.13 -4.70 19.28
C SER A 162 6.76 -5.46 20.44
N PHE A 163 7.15 -6.71 20.22
CA PHE A 163 8.04 -7.45 21.10
C PHE A 163 9.51 -7.06 20.87
N ARG A 164 10.38 -7.38 21.82
CA ARG A 164 11.82 -7.27 21.62
C ARG A 164 12.24 -8.18 20.46
N GLY A 165 13.10 -7.69 19.58
CA GLY A 165 13.56 -8.44 18.40
C GLY A 165 12.66 -8.31 17.17
N GLN A 166 11.45 -7.76 17.29
CA GLN A 166 10.68 -7.37 16.11
C GLN A 166 11.20 -6.03 15.55
N ILE A 167 11.09 -5.88 14.23
CA ILE A 167 11.41 -4.67 13.47
C ILE A 167 10.11 -3.89 13.25
N THR A 168 10.10 -2.63 13.67
CA THR A 168 9.04 -1.68 13.33
C THR A 168 9.40 -0.96 12.03
N ILE A 169 8.46 -0.99 11.07
CA ILE A 169 8.57 -0.32 9.77
C ILE A 169 7.51 0.77 9.64
N GLU A 170 7.91 1.94 9.18
CA GLU A 170 7.01 3.05 8.80
C GLU A 170 7.18 3.39 7.30
N LYS A 171 6.13 3.93 6.67
CA LYS A 171 6.09 4.19 5.24
C LYS A 171 5.39 5.52 4.93
N SER A 172 6.16 6.50 4.49
CA SER A 172 5.66 7.79 4.01
C SER A 172 6.37 8.13 2.70
N PRO A 173 5.74 7.91 1.52
CA PRO A 173 6.40 8.01 0.22
C PRO A 173 6.87 9.42 -0.17
N SER A 174 6.36 10.45 0.53
CA SER A 174 6.79 11.84 0.39
C SER A 174 8.19 12.08 0.95
N TYR A 175 8.65 11.26 1.90
CA TYR A 175 9.98 11.40 2.49
C TYR A 175 11.08 11.46 1.44
N PHE A 176 11.00 10.62 0.42
CA PHE A 176 12.01 10.54 -0.62
C PHE A 176 12.30 11.87 -1.31
N VAL A 177 11.28 12.69 -1.55
CA VAL A 177 11.40 13.93 -2.35
C VAL A 177 11.52 15.19 -1.51
N THR A 178 11.18 15.14 -0.22
CA THR A 178 11.24 16.31 0.68
C THR A 178 12.69 16.58 1.11
N PRO A 179 13.27 17.76 0.80
CA PRO A 179 14.71 18.02 1.00
C PRO A 179 15.23 17.88 2.42
N GLU A 180 14.43 18.24 3.42
CA GLU A 180 14.84 18.28 4.84
C GLU A 180 14.83 16.89 5.49
N VAL A 181 14.14 15.92 4.87
CA VAL A 181 13.85 14.62 5.49
C VAL A 181 15.10 13.78 5.76
N PRO A 182 16.08 13.64 4.84
CA PRO A 182 17.27 12.84 5.11
C PRO A 182 17.96 13.25 6.42
N GLU A 183 18.14 14.55 6.64
CA GLU A 183 18.80 15.08 7.83
C GLU A 183 17.99 14.85 9.11
N ARG A 184 16.68 15.06 9.05
CA ARG A 184 15.79 14.78 10.19
C ARG A 184 15.76 13.30 10.56
N VAL A 185 15.81 12.41 9.57
CA VAL A 185 15.89 10.96 9.79
C VAL A 185 17.24 10.59 10.42
N ARG A 186 18.34 11.16 9.94
CA ARG A 186 19.69 10.93 10.48
C ARG A 186 19.79 11.40 11.93
N ALA A 187 19.22 12.56 12.25
CA ALA A 187 19.15 13.10 13.61
C ALA A 187 18.39 12.18 14.58
N MET A 188 17.39 11.45 14.10
CA MET A 188 16.70 10.44 14.92
C MET A 188 17.54 9.17 15.08
N ASN A 189 18.07 8.62 13.98
CA ASN A 189 18.83 7.39 13.98
C ASN A 189 19.74 7.32 12.76
N ALA A 190 21.03 7.61 12.95
CA ALA A 190 22.03 7.57 11.88
C ALA A 190 22.26 6.15 11.31
N SER A 191 21.92 5.09 12.05
CA SER A 191 22.10 3.68 11.63
C SER A 191 20.83 3.04 11.06
N ILE A 192 19.77 3.82 10.79
CA ILE A 192 18.50 3.30 10.28
C ILE A 192 18.63 2.68 8.89
N LYS A 193 17.83 1.66 8.59
CA LYS A 193 17.74 1.08 7.24
C LYS A 193 16.65 1.78 6.42
N LEU A 194 16.92 1.99 5.13
CA LEU A 194 16.04 2.70 4.20
C LEU A 194 15.69 1.77 3.05
N LEU A 195 14.39 1.63 2.78
CA LEU A 195 13.85 0.93 1.62
C LEU A 195 13.31 1.96 0.63
N LEU A 196 13.81 1.90 -0.60
CA LEU A 196 13.38 2.73 -1.71
C LEU A 196 12.84 1.83 -2.81
N ILE A 197 11.51 1.78 -2.99
CA ILE A 197 10.89 1.05 -4.09
C ILE A 197 10.66 1.96 -5.28
N VAL A 198 11.18 1.56 -6.46
CA VAL A 198 11.10 2.32 -7.71
C VAL A 198 10.44 1.48 -8.80
N ARG A 199 9.89 2.15 -9.82
CA ARG A 199 9.33 1.52 -11.02
C ARG A 199 9.88 2.23 -12.25
N GLU A 200 9.56 1.74 -13.44
CA GLU A 200 9.79 2.49 -14.67
C GLU A 200 9.20 3.92 -14.54
N PRO A 201 10.03 4.98 -14.74
CA PRO A 201 9.69 6.36 -14.38
C PRO A 201 8.49 6.94 -15.16
N VAL A 202 8.27 6.54 -16.41
CA VAL A 202 7.13 7.00 -17.23
C VAL A 202 5.83 6.39 -16.70
N THR A 203 5.83 5.08 -16.48
CA THR A 203 4.71 4.32 -15.90
C THR A 203 4.34 4.87 -14.51
N ARG A 204 5.35 5.19 -13.70
CA ARG A 204 5.15 5.86 -12.40
C ARG A 204 4.49 7.23 -12.57
N ALA A 205 4.97 8.05 -13.50
CA ALA A 205 4.42 9.39 -13.75
C ALA A 205 2.96 9.34 -14.21
N ILE A 206 2.63 8.44 -15.14
CA ILE A 206 1.25 8.22 -15.60
C ILE A 206 0.36 7.76 -14.44
N SER A 207 0.83 6.79 -13.64
CA SER A 207 0.07 6.33 -12.46
C SER A 207 -0.23 7.46 -11.48
N ASP A 208 0.71 8.40 -11.35
CA ASP A 208 0.57 9.56 -10.48
C ASP A 208 -0.45 10.57 -11.02
N TYR A 209 -0.37 10.87 -12.32
CA TYR A 209 -1.37 11.64 -13.03
C TYR A 209 -2.78 11.05 -12.87
N THR A 210 -2.94 9.74 -13.09
CA THR A 210 -4.24 9.05 -12.93
C THR A 210 -4.78 9.19 -11.51
N GLN A 211 -3.93 9.03 -10.49
CA GLN A 211 -4.37 9.20 -9.10
C GLN A 211 -4.78 10.66 -8.81
N LEU A 212 -4.01 11.65 -9.28
CA LEU A 212 -4.35 13.05 -9.10
C LEU A 212 -5.71 13.39 -9.73
N ARG A 213 -5.98 12.90 -10.95
CA ARG A 213 -7.26 13.09 -11.62
C ARG A 213 -8.43 12.41 -10.91
N SER A 214 -8.23 11.17 -10.44
CA SER A 214 -9.26 10.45 -9.69
C SER A 214 -9.65 11.18 -8.40
N HIS A 215 -8.67 11.63 -7.61
CA HIS A 215 -8.94 12.41 -6.40
C HIS A 215 -9.66 13.72 -6.70
N ALA A 216 -9.23 14.42 -7.74
CA ALA A 216 -9.85 15.67 -8.14
C ALA A 216 -11.31 15.44 -8.57
N ALA A 217 -11.59 14.41 -9.38
CA ALA A 217 -12.96 14.07 -9.81
C ALA A 217 -13.86 13.69 -8.61
N THR A 218 -13.35 12.94 -7.64
CA THR A 218 -14.12 12.56 -6.44
C THR A 218 -14.38 13.71 -5.48
N ALA A 219 -13.55 14.77 -5.52
CA ALA A 219 -13.74 15.96 -4.71
C ALA A 219 -14.83 16.92 -5.27
N THR A 220 -15.34 16.68 -6.49
CA THR A 220 -16.14 17.67 -7.25
C THR A 220 -17.57 17.22 -7.63
N LEU A 221 -18.32 16.47 -6.80
CA LEU A 221 -19.73 16.12 -7.12
C LEU A 221 -20.72 16.41 -5.97
N PRO A 222 -21.97 16.89 -6.22
CA PRO A 222 -22.43 17.71 -7.35
C PRO A 222 -23.32 18.89 -6.88
N GLN A 223 -22.81 20.12 -6.89
CA GLN A 223 -23.66 21.31 -7.00
C GLN A 223 -22.96 22.30 -7.91
N GLN A 224 -23.56 22.46 -9.10
CA GLN A 224 -23.40 23.57 -10.04
C GLN A 224 -22.02 24.22 -10.12
N GLN A 225 -21.33 24.05 -11.26
CA GLN A 225 -20.83 25.21 -12.00
C GLN A 225 -20.25 24.79 -13.36
N SER A 226 -20.62 25.58 -14.35
CA SER A 226 -20.03 25.74 -15.67
C SER A 226 -18.53 25.42 -15.70
N LEU A 227 -18.17 24.35 -16.41
CA LEU A 227 -16.79 24.05 -16.76
C LEU A 227 -16.26 25.16 -17.68
N SER A 228 -15.49 26.09 -17.12
CA SER A 228 -14.48 26.78 -17.92
C SER A 228 -13.49 25.71 -18.41
N SER A 229 -13.18 25.73 -19.70
CA SER A 229 -12.30 24.79 -20.40
C SER A 229 -10.84 24.80 -19.90
N THR A 230 -10.53 25.60 -18.88
CA THR A 230 -9.19 25.86 -18.35
C THR A 230 -8.91 25.19 -17.00
N SER A 231 -9.78 24.33 -16.47
CA SER A 231 -9.45 23.54 -15.27
C SER A 231 -8.32 22.54 -15.56
N PRO A 232 -7.26 22.46 -14.73
CA PRO A 232 -6.20 21.46 -14.86
C PRO A 232 -6.69 20.00 -14.89
N LEU A 233 -7.92 19.74 -14.42
CA LEU A 233 -8.55 18.41 -14.47
C LEU A 233 -8.85 17.92 -15.90
N SER A 234 -8.96 18.84 -16.85
CA SER A 234 -9.36 18.54 -18.23
C SER A 234 -8.19 18.19 -19.14
N ARG A 235 -6.95 18.52 -18.75
CA ARG A 235 -5.77 18.34 -19.60
C ARG A 235 -5.29 16.88 -19.63
N SER A 236 -4.82 16.46 -20.80
CA SER A 236 -4.21 15.14 -20.98
C SER A 236 -2.85 15.05 -20.25
N PHE A 237 -2.30 13.84 -20.15
CA PHE A 237 -0.96 13.68 -19.57
C PHE A 237 0.09 14.39 -20.44
N GLU A 238 -0.01 14.22 -21.76
CA GLU A 238 0.89 14.79 -22.77
C GLU A 238 0.90 16.33 -22.71
N GLU A 239 -0.27 16.96 -22.60
CA GLU A 239 -0.40 18.42 -22.47
C GLU A 239 0.24 18.99 -21.19
N LEU A 240 0.39 18.17 -20.15
CA LEU A 240 1.05 18.56 -18.89
C LEU A 240 2.53 18.19 -18.89
N ALA A 241 2.88 17.08 -19.54
CA ALA A 241 4.22 16.50 -19.58
C ALA A 241 5.12 17.14 -20.63
N ILE A 242 4.56 17.67 -21.71
CA ILE A 242 5.29 18.27 -22.84
C ILE A 242 4.94 19.75 -22.96
N LEU A 243 5.96 20.59 -22.99
CA LEU A 243 5.83 22.04 -23.19
C LEU A 243 5.49 22.34 -24.67
N PRO A 244 4.89 23.52 -24.98
CA PRO A 244 4.55 23.89 -26.36
C PRO A 244 5.72 23.90 -27.35
N ASN A 245 6.96 24.01 -26.86
CA ASN A 245 8.19 23.95 -27.65
C ASN A 245 8.68 22.51 -27.92
N GLY A 246 7.91 21.49 -27.52
CA GLY A 246 8.24 20.07 -27.71
C GLY A 246 9.18 19.47 -26.66
N THR A 247 9.62 20.24 -25.66
CA THR A 247 10.51 19.75 -24.59
C THR A 247 9.73 19.20 -23.40
N VAL A 248 10.38 18.37 -22.58
CA VAL A 248 9.78 17.78 -21.39
C VAL A 248 9.58 18.84 -20.30
N ASN A 249 8.37 18.91 -19.73
CA ASN A 249 8.05 19.77 -18.60
C ASN A 249 8.57 19.16 -17.29
N GLU A 250 9.86 19.30 -17.02
CA GLU A 250 10.47 18.73 -15.80
C GLU A 250 9.88 19.24 -14.50
N ALA A 251 9.32 20.46 -14.49
CA ALA A 251 8.63 21.03 -13.34
C ALA A 251 7.26 20.38 -13.05
N TYR A 252 6.71 19.62 -14.00
CA TYR A 252 5.48 18.88 -13.78
C TYR A 252 5.71 17.83 -12.69
N ARG A 253 4.99 17.94 -11.56
CA ARG A 253 5.24 17.16 -10.34
C ARG A 253 5.42 15.65 -10.59
N PRO A 254 4.61 14.95 -11.40
CA PRO A 254 4.88 13.56 -11.74
C PRO A 254 6.23 13.34 -12.44
N LEU A 255 6.67 14.22 -13.33
CA LEU A 255 7.98 14.08 -13.95
C LEU A 255 9.11 14.40 -12.96
N ALA A 256 8.99 15.48 -12.19
CA ALA A 256 9.95 15.86 -11.15
C ALA A 256 10.20 14.74 -10.12
N ILE A 257 9.14 14.04 -9.69
CA ILE A 257 9.26 12.90 -8.76
C ILE A 257 9.89 11.67 -9.44
N SER A 258 9.68 11.49 -10.75
CA SER A 258 10.27 10.40 -11.54
C SER A 258 11.76 10.59 -11.82
N GLN A 259 12.32 11.78 -11.62
CA GLN A 259 13.77 12.02 -11.70
C GLN A 259 14.49 11.48 -10.47
N TYR A 260 14.56 10.16 -10.33
CA TYR A 260 15.03 9.51 -9.10
C TYR A 260 16.46 9.88 -8.70
N HIS A 261 17.35 10.10 -9.68
CA HIS A 261 18.76 10.41 -9.42
C HIS A 261 18.93 11.68 -8.55
N VAL A 262 18.12 12.72 -8.81
CA VAL A 262 18.14 13.98 -8.05
C VAL A 262 17.91 13.73 -6.56
N HIS A 263 16.93 12.88 -6.26
CA HIS A 263 16.54 12.60 -4.89
C HIS A 263 17.49 11.59 -4.25
N VAL A 264 17.87 10.52 -4.94
CA VAL A 264 18.84 9.53 -4.43
C VAL A 264 20.16 10.19 -4.05
N HIS A 265 20.65 11.12 -4.85
CA HIS A 265 21.88 11.86 -4.54
C HIS A 265 21.80 12.53 -3.16
N ARG A 266 20.71 13.26 -2.89
CA ARG A 266 20.47 13.90 -1.58
C ARG A 266 20.45 12.91 -0.41
N TRP A 267 19.88 11.72 -0.62
CA TRP A 267 19.88 10.69 0.42
C TRP A 267 21.28 10.10 0.65
N LEU A 268 22.09 9.97 -0.41
CA LEU A 268 23.45 9.44 -0.33
C LEU A 268 24.48 10.44 0.23
N GLU A 269 24.19 11.75 0.19
CA GLU A 269 24.97 12.76 0.92
C GLU A 269 24.88 12.59 2.45
N VAL A 270 23.79 11.97 2.92
CA VAL A 270 23.46 11.86 4.35
C VAL A 270 23.64 10.44 4.89
N PHE A 271 23.31 9.43 4.08
CA PHE A 271 23.39 8.01 4.46
C PHE A 271 24.35 7.25 3.53
N PRO A 272 25.15 6.33 4.08
CA PRO A 272 25.98 5.46 3.27
C PRO A 272 25.11 4.51 2.42
N ARG A 273 25.64 4.10 1.27
CA ARG A 273 24.92 3.30 0.26
C ARG A 273 24.39 1.98 0.81
N GLU A 274 25.05 1.42 1.81
CA GLU A 274 24.74 0.14 2.47
C GLU A 274 23.54 0.25 3.42
N GLN A 275 23.08 1.46 3.72
CA GLN A 275 21.85 1.72 4.48
C GLN A 275 20.63 1.96 3.60
N LEU A 276 20.78 2.01 2.27
CA LEU A 276 19.69 2.21 1.33
C LEU A 276 19.58 1.02 0.36
N LEU A 277 18.49 0.27 0.46
CA LEU A 277 18.16 -0.78 -0.51
C LEU A 277 17.14 -0.27 -1.53
N VAL A 278 17.52 -0.34 -2.81
CA VAL A 278 16.61 -0.11 -3.93
C VAL A 278 15.88 -1.42 -4.27
N VAL A 279 14.56 -1.39 -4.14
CA VAL A 279 13.64 -2.48 -4.46
C VAL A 279 13.04 -2.22 -5.85
N ASN A 280 13.09 -3.23 -6.72
CA ASN A 280 12.47 -3.13 -8.03
C ASN A 280 10.97 -3.40 -7.90
N GLY A 281 10.17 -2.35 -8.04
CA GLY A 281 8.72 -2.40 -7.90
C GLY A 281 8.00 -3.02 -9.09
N ASP A 282 8.61 -3.08 -10.27
CA ASP A 282 8.05 -3.83 -11.40
C ASP A 282 8.27 -5.33 -11.17
N GLN A 283 9.46 -5.73 -10.70
CA GLN A 283 9.71 -7.11 -10.27
C GLN A 283 8.90 -7.51 -9.03
N LEU A 284 8.53 -6.57 -8.14
CA LEU A 284 7.63 -6.88 -7.03
C LEU A 284 6.23 -7.30 -7.50
N ILE A 285 5.81 -6.88 -8.71
CA ILE A 285 4.54 -7.30 -9.32
C ILE A 285 4.68 -8.71 -9.91
N ASP A 286 5.77 -8.97 -10.62
CA ASP A 286 5.96 -10.22 -11.38
C ASP A 286 6.51 -11.37 -10.53
N ASP A 287 7.48 -11.09 -9.66
CA ASP A 287 8.13 -12.04 -8.74
C ASP A 287 8.38 -11.37 -7.37
N PRO A 288 7.34 -11.27 -6.52
CA PRO A 288 7.47 -10.65 -5.21
C PRO A 288 8.45 -11.37 -4.29
N VAL A 289 8.60 -12.69 -4.42
CA VAL A 289 9.41 -13.50 -3.50
C VAL A 289 10.89 -13.16 -3.61
N SER A 290 11.42 -12.95 -4.83
CA SER A 290 12.83 -12.56 -4.98
C SER A 290 13.13 -11.19 -4.36
N GLN A 291 12.22 -10.22 -4.51
CA GLN A 291 12.38 -8.90 -3.89
C GLN A 291 12.30 -8.97 -2.36
N LEU A 292 11.38 -9.77 -1.82
CA LEU A 292 11.23 -9.94 -0.37
C LEU A 292 12.46 -10.59 0.27
N ARG A 293 13.04 -11.63 -0.34
CA ARG A 293 14.30 -12.24 0.16
C ARG A 293 15.45 -11.25 0.25
N ARG A 294 15.61 -10.40 -0.76
CA ARG A 294 16.62 -9.33 -0.76
C ARG A 294 16.43 -8.35 0.40
N ILE A 295 15.18 -8.04 0.73
CA ILE A 295 14.84 -7.16 1.85
C ILE A 295 15.11 -7.86 3.18
N GLU A 296 14.76 -9.15 3.31
CA GLU A 296 15.07 -9.94 4.50
C GLU A 296 16.58 -10.00 4.77
N ASP A 297 17.38 -10.26 3.74
CA ASP A 297 18.84 -10.26 3.84
C ASP A 297 19.38 -8.88 4.24
N PHE A 298 18.82 -7.81 3.68
CA PHE A 298 19.21 -6.43 3.97
C PHE A 298 18.84 -5.96 5.39
N LEU A 299 17.67 -6.37 5.88
CA LEU A 299 17.25 -6.15 7.27
C LEU A 299 18.03 -7.07 8.25
N GLY A 300 18.73 -8.07 7.73
CA GLY A 300 19.69 -8.92 8.41
C GLY A 300 19.12 -10.27 8.84
N LYS A 301 19.85 -11.36 8.53
CA LYS A 301 19.62 -12.74 9.06
C LYS A 301 19.60 -12.82 10.60
N TRP A 302 20.07 -11.79 11.30
CA TRP A 302 19.99 -11.63 12.76
C TRP A 302 18.56 -11.54 13.30
N CYS A 303 17.57 -11.36 12.43
CA CYS A 303 16.18 -11.56 12.78
C CYS A 303 15.66 -12.99 12.54
N PHE A 304 16.34 -13.92 11.88
CA PHE A 304 15.69 -15.19 11.51
C PHE A 304 16.39 -16.47 11.97
N ASN A 305 17.56 -16.36 12.61
CA ASN A 305 18.24 -17.50 13.22
C ASN A 305 17.93 -17.62 14.73
N TYR A 306 16.79 -18.18 15.09
CA TYR A 306 16.56 -18.72 16.45
C TYR A 306 16.07 -20.18 16.46
N TYR A 307 16.15 -20.87 15.32
CA TYR A 307 15.83 -22.30 15.16
C TYR A 307 17.06 -23.15 14.79
N ARG A 308 18.25 -22.69 15.17
CA ARG A 308 19.45 -23.52 15.24
C ARG A 308 20.12 -23.18 16.56
N ASP A 309 19.74 -23.92 17.59
CA ASP A 309 20.58 -24.50 18.65
C ASP A 309 19.67 -25.31 19.59
#